data_AF-A0A523KAI0-F1
#
_entry.id   AF-A0A523KAI0-F1
#
_cell.length_a   1.000
_cell.length_b   1.000
_cell.length_c   1.000
_cell.angle_alpha   90.00
_cell.angle_beta   90.00
_cell.angle_gamma   90.00
#
_symmetry.space_group_name_H-M   'P 1'
#
loop_
_entity.id
_entity.type
_entity.pdbx_description
1 polymer ?
#
loop_
_entity_poly.entity_id
_entity_poly.type
_entity_poly.pdbx_seq_one_letter_code
_entity_poly.pdbx_strand_id
1 'polypeptide(L)' 'ANGKGPESTLIALGYAGWSAGQLEKEMQENIWLSGPAESHIIFDTPVEQRWNSAANLLGIDMDQLSRDVGHA' A
#
# COMPACT_ATOMS: atom_id res chain seq x y z
N ALA A 1 28.18 -6.82 17.59
CA ALA A 1 27.57 -6.89 16.25
C ALA A 1 28.50 -6.21 15.25
N ASN A 2 28.86 -6.86 14.13
CA ASN A 2 29.88 -6.38 13.18
C ASN A 2 29.41 -5.21 12.27
N GLY A 3 28.32 -4.51 12.60
CA GLY A 3 27.82 -3.37 11.83
C GLY A 3 27.36 -3.67 10.39
N LYS A 4 27.30 -4.94 9.97
CA LYS A 4 26.92 -5.38 8.62
C LYS A 4 25.41 -5.60 8.45
N GLY A 5 24.60 -4.74 9.05
CA GLY A 5 23.14 -4.78 8.85
C GLY A 5 22.75 -4.16 7.51
N PRO A 6 21.59 -4.50 6.94
CA PRO A 6 21.02 -3.76 5.83
C PRO A 6 20.76 -2.30 6.22
N GLU A 7 20.90 -1.38 5.26
CA GLU A 7 20.75 0.07 5.49
C GLU A 7 19.34 0.44 5.98
N SER A 8 18.32 -0.24 5.46
CA SER A 8 16.92 -0.05 5.84
C SER A 8 16.27 -1.39 6.20
N THR A 9 15.52 -1.43 7.30
CA THR A 9 14.77 -2.61 7.75
C THR A 9 13.37 -2.20 8.20
N LEU A 10 12.36 -2.96 7.77
CA LEU A 10 10.99 -2.84 8.27
C LEU A 10 10.63 -4.13 9.01
N ILE A 11 10.20 -4.01 10.26
CA ILE A 11 9.73 -5.14 11.07
C ILE A 11 8.21 -5.09 11.08
N ALA A 12 7.58 -6.14 10.56
CA ALA A 12 6.14 -6.33 10.58
C ALA A 12 5.79 -7.63 11.31
N LEU A 13 4.70 -7.62 12.06
CA LEU A 13 4.18 -8.81 12.74
C LEU A 13 2.92 -9.29 12.01
N GLY A 14 2.95 -10.53 11.51
CA GLY A 14 1.89 -11.08 10.68
C GLY A 14 2.06 -10.78 9.19
N TYR A 15 1.16 -11.32 8.38
CA TYR A 15 1.14 -11.11 6.94
C TYR A 15 -0.31 -10.99 6.46
N ALA A 16 -0.52 -10.17 5.42
CA ALA A 16 -1.74 -10.22 4.64
C ALA A 16 -1.64 -11.37 3.64
N GLY A 17 -2.62 -12.26 3.63
CA GLY A 17 -2.70 -13.38 2.72
C GLY A 17 -4.09 -13.46 2.12
N TRP A 18 -4.16 -13.77 0.85
CA TRP A 18 -5.40 -13.95 0.12
C TRP A 18 -5.61 -15.44 -0.18
N SER A 19 -6.87 -15.87 -0.12
CA SER A 19 -7.24 -17.18 -0.67
C SER A 19 -7.19 -17.15 -2.20
N ALA A 20 -7.13 -18.32 -2.83
CA ALA A 20 -7.07 -18.42 -4.30
C ALA A 20 -8.23 -17.65 -4.97
N GLY A 21 -7.91 -16.71 -5.86
CA GLY A 21 -8.89 -15.89 -6.59
C GLY A 21 -9.51 -14.75 -5.79
N GLN A 22 -9.20 -14.60 -4.50
CA GLN A 22 -9.77 -13.55 -3.65
C GLN A 22 -9.23 -12.18 -4.03
N LEU A 23 -7.92 -12.06 -4.23
CA LEU A 23 -7.29 -10.79 -4.59
C LEU A 23 -7.83 -10.26 -5.92
N GLU A 24 -7.92 -11.13 -6.93
CA GLU A 24 -8.43 -10.79 -8.25
C GLU A 24 -9.90 -10.33 -8.19
N LYS A 25 -10.71 -10.99 -7.37
CA LYS A 25 -12.11 -10.60 -7.16
C LYS A 25 -12.21 -9.22 -6.49
N GLU A 26 -11.42 -8.98 -5.44
CA GLU A 26 -11.44 -7.70 -4.74
C GLU A 26 -10.90 -6.55 -5.61
N MET A 27 -9.93 -6.82 -6.50
CA MET A 27 -9.50 -5.86 -7.51
C MET A 27 -10.60 -5.56 -8.54
N GLN A 28 -11.38 -6.57 -8.97
CA GLN A 28 -12.53 -6.37 -9.86
C GLN A 28 -13.66 -5.56 -9.20
N GLU A 29 -13.86 -5.74 -7.90
CA GLU A 29 -14.83 -4.99 -7.09
C GLU A 29 -14.33 -3.57 -6.73
N ASN A 30 -13.19 -3.12 -7.27
CA ASN A 30 -12.54 -1.83 -6.97
C ASN A 30 -12.25 -1.61 -5.47
N ILE A 31 -12.07 -2.70 -4.72
CA ILE A 31 -11.71 -2.66 -3.30
C ILE A 31 -10.22 -2.37 -3.12
N TRP A 32 -9.37 -2.85 -4.02
CA TRP A 32 -7.92 -2.58 -4.02
C TRP A 32 -7.50 -1.77 -5.24
N LEU A 33 -6.68 -0.76 -4.97
CA LEU A 33 -5.94 -0.02 -5.99
C LEU A 33 -4.52 -0.59 -6.09
N SER A 34 -4.09 -0.91 -7.31
CA SER A 34 -2.74 -1.40 -7.59
C SER A 34 -1.91 -0.35 -8.30
N GLY A 35 -0.68 -0.15 -7.84
CA GLY A 35 0.23 0.86 -8.37
C GLY A 35 1.70 0.50 -8.24
N PRO A 36 2.60 1.35 -8.75
CA PRO A 36 4.03 1.16 -8.58
C PRO A 36 4.40 1.22 -7.10
N ALA A 37 5.20 0.25 -6.66
CA ALA A 37 5.73 0.23 -5.30
C ALA A 37 7.13 0.85 -5.30
N GLU A 38 7.28 1.99 -4.63
CA GLU A 38 8.58 2.64 -4.48
C GLU A 38 9.18 2.41 -3.09
N SER A 39 10.45 2.01 -3.03
CA SER A 39 11.14 1.67 -1.78
C SER A 39 11.19 2.85 -0.82
N HIS A 40 11.30 4.08 -1.33
CA HIS A 40 11.33 5.28 -0.48
C HIS A 40 10.02 5.44 0.33
N ILE A 41 8.87 5.03 -0.23
CA ILE A 41 7.59 5.06 0.48
C ILE A 41 7.57 4.03 1.62
N ILE A 42 8.20 2.88 1.41
CA ILE A 42 8.21 1.78 2.38
C ILE A 42 9.18 2.07 3.53
N PHE A 43 10.36 2.63 3.22
CA PHE A 43 11.46 2.77 4.18
C PHE A 43 11.69 4.19 4.68
N ASP A 44 11.52 5.22 3.84
CA ASP A 44 11.93 6.60 4.14
C ASP A 44 10.74 7.48 4.53
N THR A 45 9.54 7.21 4.00
CA THR A 45 8.34 7.99 4.27
C THR A 45 7.75 7.65 5.66
N PRO A 46 7.38 8.65 6.48
CA PRO A 46 6.67 8.44 7.74
C PRO A 46 5.36 7.68 7.53
N VAL A 47 5.02 6.75 8.43
CA VAL A 47 3.85 5.84 8.30
C VAL A 47 2.56 6.60 7.96
N GLU A 48 2.30 7.72 8.62
CA GLU A 48 1.11 8.56 8.42
C GLU A 48 1.02 9.14 6.99
N GLN A 49 2.16 9.32 6.33
CA GLN A 49 2.25 9.89 4.98
C GLN A 49 2.36 8.82 3.89
N ARG A 50 2.62 7.55 4.24
CA ARG A 50 2.81 6.47 3.26
C ARG A 50 1.58 6.27 2.39
N TRP A 51 0.40 6.29 3.00
CA TRP A 51 -0.87 6.13 2.29
C TRP A 51 -1.06 7.21 1.22
N ASN A 52 -0.93 8.48 1.61
CA ASN A 52 -1.06 9.60 0.68
C ASN A 52 0.04 9.60 -0.38
N SER A 53 1.28 9.24 -0.02
CA SER A 53 2.39 9.15 -0.98
C SER A 53 2.15 8.05 -2.01
N ALA A 54 1.63 6.90 -1.60
CA ALA A 54 1.29 5.81 -2.50
C ALA A 54 0.11 6.15 -3.42
N ALA A 55 -0.91 6.85 -2.91
CA ALA A 55 -2.02 7.35 -3.73
C ALA A 55 -1.57 8.40 -4.76
N ASN A 56 -0.68 9.31 -4.36
CA ASN A 56 -0.09 10.30 -5.26
C ASN A 56 0.71 9.66 -6.41
N LEU A 57 1.37 8.51 -6.19
CA LEU A 57 2.04 7.77 -7.28
C LEU A 57 1.05 7.28 -8.34
N LEU A 58 -0.19 7.00 -7.96
CA LEU A 58 -1.26 6.64 -8.87
C LEU A 58 -1.89 7.86 -9.56
N GLY A 59 -1.46 9.07 -9.23
CA GLY A 59 -2.12 10.31 -9.65
C GLY A 59 -3.48 10.50 -8.99
N ILE A 60 -3.72 9.80 -7.88
CA ILE A 60 -4.99 9.80 -7.16
C ILE A 60 -4.85 10.75 -5.96
N ASP A 61 -5.69 11.77 -5.95
CA ASP A 61 -5.84 12.64 -4.78
C ASP A 61 -6.83 11.98 -3.81
N MET A 62 -6.33 11.57 -2.64
CA MET A 62 -7.17 10.90 -1.63
C MET A 62 -8.31 11.77 -1.14
N ASP A 63 -8.16 13.10 -1.17
CA ASP A 63 -9.22 14.04 -0.78
C ASP A 63 -10.35 14.09 -1.83
N GLN A 64 -10.08 13.58 -3.04
CA GLN A 64 -11.07 13.44 -4.12
C GLN A 64 -11.67 12.04 -4.20
N LEU A 65 -11.12 11.06 -3.46
CA LEU A 65 -11.74 9.74 -3.33
C LEU A 65 -12.96 9.86 -2.41
N SER A 66 -14.14 9.99 -3.01
CA SER A 66 -15.41 9.93 -2.27
C SER A 66 -15.47 8.64 -1.45
N ARG A 67 -15.90 8.74 -0.18
CA ARG A 67 -16.11 7.60 0.73
C ARG A 67 -17.22 6.63 0.29
N ASP A 68 -17.94 6.96 -0.78
CA ASP A 68 -18.85 6.02 -1.42
C ASP A 68 -18.05 5.00 -2.24
N VAL A 69 -17.74 3.87 -1.59
CA VAL A 69 -17.58 2.61 -2.31
C VAL A 69 -18.94 2.32 -2.94
N GLY A 70 -19.08 2.72 -4.21
CA GLY A 70 -20.31 2.53 -4.97
C GLY A 70 -20.60 1.05 -5.19
N HIS A 71 -21.56 0.52 -4.44
CA HIS A 71 -22.38 -0.60 -4.87
C HIS A 71 -23.85 -0.18 -4.79
N ALA A 72 -24.51 -0.15 -5.95
CA ALA A 72 -25.95 -0.32 -6.07
C ALA A 72 -26.26 -1.81 -6.21
#